data_AF-A0A433VFH3-F1
#
_entry.id   AF-A0A433VFH3-F1
#
_cell.length_a   1.000
_cell.length_b   1.000
_cell.length_c   1.000
_cell.angle_alpha   90.00
_cell.angle_beta   90.00
_cell.angle_gamma   90.00
#
_symmetry.space_group_name_H-M   'P 1'
#
loop_
_entity.id
_entity.type
_entity.pdbx_description
1 polymer ?
#
loop_
_entity_poly.entity_id
_entity_poly.type
_entity_poly.pdbx_seq_one_letter_code
_entity_poly.pdbx_strand_id
1 'polypeptide(L)'
;MKGKVVLVSFPLDDLSSIKARPAVCLTNPVGANQHITLALITSMIPCELLETDIVINTSHPDFPTSGLHKASTIRLDHLITLRQSLVLRELGEFSLETQQQILDKLLNFLRA
;
A
#
# COMPACT_ATOMS: atom_id res chain seq x y z
N MET A 1 7.76 1.87 10.43
CA MET A 1 7.43 1.85 8.99
C MET A 1 5.99 1.43 8.76
N LYS A 2 5.45 0.46 9.50
CA LYS A 2 4.05 0.03 9.36
C LYS A 2 3.10 1.23 9.35
N GLY A 3 2.13 1.24 8.43
CA GLY A 3 1.15 2.30 8.24
C GLY A 3 1.58 3.47 7.37
N LYS A 4 2.89 3.60 7.08
CA LYS A 4 3.41 4.67 6.22
C LYS A 4 3.09 4.42 4.76
N VAL A 5 2.69 5.49 4.08
CA VAL A 5 2.58 5.57 2.63
C VAL A 5 3.92 6.02 2.07
N VAL A 6 4.49 5.22 1.18
CA VAL A 6 5.82 5.45 0.60
C VAL A 6 5.77 5.37 -0.91
N LEU A 7 6.70 6.05 -1.58
CA LEU A 7 6.94 5.90 -3.00
C LEU A 7 8.04 4.86 -3.21
N VAL A 8 7.75 3.84 -4.02
CA VAL A 8 8.68 2.76 -4.34
C VAL A 8 8.66 2.49 -5.84
N SER A 9 9.76 1.93 -6.36
CA SER A 9 9.80 1.34 -7.70
C SER A 9 9.00 0.03 -7.69
N PHE A 10 7.72 0.12 -8.05
CA PHE A 10 6.79 -1.01 -8.04
C PHE A 10 6.74 -1.61 -9.46
N PRO A 11 7.03 -2.91 -9.62
CA PRO A 11 6.95 -3.57 -10.92
C PRO A 11 5.50 -3.65 -11.40
N LEU A 12 5.29 -3.68 -12.72
CA LEU A 12 4.03 -4.18 -13.27
C LEU A 12 3.88 -5.68 -12.99
N ASP A 13 2.65 -6.17 -13.04
CA ASP A 13 2.30 -7.54 -12.68
C ASP A 13 2.94 -8.57 -13.63
N ASP A 14 3.17 -8.18 -14.89
CA ASP A 14 3.90 -8.95 -15.91
C ASP A 14 5.43 -8.71 -15.87
N LEU A 15 5.90 -7.93 -14.91
CA LEU A 15 7.30 -7.51 -14.73
C LEU A 15 7.92 -6.79 -15.95
N SER A 16 7.11 -6.37 -16.93
CA SER A 16 7.60 -5.76 -18.18
C SER A 16 8.15 -4.35 -17.99
N SER A 17 7.67 -3.64 -16.98
CA SER A 17 8.17 -2.31 -16.64
C SER A 17 8.07 -2.03 -15.13
N ILE A 18 8.87 -1.06 -14.69
CA ILE A 18 8.91 -0.61 -13.30
C ILE A 18 8.56 0.87 -13.29
N LYS A 19 7.62 1.27 -12.43
CA LYS A 19 7.21 2.66 -12.26
C LYS A 19 7.25 3.04 -10.78
N ALA A 20 7.50 4.31 -10.51
CA ALA A 20 7.37 4.85 -9.16
C ALA A 20 5.87 4.89 -8.80
N ARG A 21 5.46 4.14 -7.78
CA ARG A 21 4.07 4.07 -7.32
C ARG A 21 3.99 4.23 -5.81
N PRO A 22 2.93 4.87 -5.29
CA PRO A 22 2.66 4.85 -3.86
C PRO A 22 2.35 3.41 -3.41
N ALA A 23 2.75 3.09 -2.18
CA ALA A 23 2.49 1.82 -1.54
C ALA A 23 2.34 2.02 -0.03
N VAL A 24 1.54 1.18 0.64
CA VAL A 24 1.42 1.20 2.10
C VAL A 24 2.32 0.14 2.71
N CYS A 25 3.09 0.51 3.73
CA CYS A 25 3.91 -0.41 4.51
C CYS A 25 3.03 -1.25 5.45
N LEU A 26 3.00 -2.57 5.24
CA LEU A 26 2.24 -3.51 6.06
C LEU A 26 3.01 -3.97 7.30
N THR A 27 4.34 -3.95 7.24
CA THR A 27 5.22 -4.41 8.32
C THR A 27 6.18 -3.31 8.76
N ASN A 28 6.71 -3.46 9.97
CA ASN A 28 7.98 -2.80 10.31
C ASN A 28 9.14 -3.55 9.62
N PRO A 29 10.33 -2.95 9.52
CA PRO A 29 11.50 -3.62 8.97
C PRO A 29 11.81 -4.89 9.77
N VAL A 30 12.04 -6.00 9.08
CA VAL A 30 12.31 -7.32 9.68
C VAL A 30 13.68 -7.84 9.23
N GLY A 31 14.41 -8.43 10.18
CA GLY A 31 15.68 -9.11 9.93
C GLY A 31 16.85 -8.16 9.66
N ALA A 32 18.04 -8.75 9.44
CA ALA A 32 19.27 -7.99 9.23
C ALA A 32 19.20 -7.06 8.00
N ASN A 33 18.49 -7.49 6.96
CA ASN A 33 18.34 -6.74 5.71
C ASN A 33 17.22 -5.69 5.74
N GLN A 34 16.55 -5.50 6.88
CA GLN A 34 15.50 -4.48 7.07
C GLN A 34 14.41 -4.59 5.99
N HIS A 35 13.92 -5.81 5.74
CA HIS A 35 12.88 -6.03 4.73
C HIS A 35 11.53 -5.50 5.22
N ILE A 36 10.78 -4.88 4.33
CA ILE A 36 9.42 -4.41 4.55
C ILE A 36 8.50 -5.01 3.50
N THR A 37 7.30 -5.41 3.92
CA THR A 37 6.22 -5.85 3.01
C THR A 37 5.28 -4.68 2.77
N LEU A 38 4.90 -4.48 1.52
CA LEU A 38 4.13 -3.35 1.03
C LEU A 38 2.94 -3.85 0.21
N ALA A 39 1.83 -3.10 0.22
CA ALA A 39 0.73 -3.26 -0.73
C ALA A 39 0.69 -2.08 -1.70
N LEU A 40 0.40 -2.36 -2.97
CA LEU A 40 0.29 -1.35 -4.02
C LEU A 40 -0.84 -0.36 -3.74
N ILE A 41 -0.61 0.91 -4.04
CA ILE A 41 -1.67 1.92 -4.16
C ILE A 41 -1.69 2.42 -5.61
N THR A 42 -2.88 2.39 -6.21
CA THR A 42 -3.11 2.82 -7.58
C THR A 42 -4.20 3.88 -7.64
N SER A 43 -4.05 4.88 -8.50
CA SER A 43 -5.13 5.85 -8.76
C SER A 43 -6.18 5.33 -9.74
N MET A 44 -5.99 4.12 -10.28
CA MET A 44 -6.95 3.46 -11.15
C MET A 44 -7.96 2.76 -10.26
N ILE A 45 -9.11 3.40 -10.04
CA ILE A 45 -10.20 2.82 -9.25
C ILE A 45 -10.90 1.78 -10.14
N PRO A 46 -10.90 0.49 -9.78
CA PRO A 46 -11.59 -0.55 -10.55
C PRO A 46 -13.10 -0.28 -10.63
N CYS A 47 -13.73 -0.66 -11.74
CA CYS A 47 -15.20 -0.61 -11.86
C CYS A 47 -15.88 -1.58 -10.88
N GLU A 48 -15.26 -2.74 -10.66
CA GLU A 48 -15.68 -3.74 -9.69
C GLU A 48 -14.61 -3.87 -8.62
N LEU A 49 -14.96 -3.54 -7.38
CA LEU A 49 -14.04 -3.62 -6.25
C LEU A 49 -13.96 -5.06 -5.74
N LEU A 50 -12.73 -5.53 -5.54
CA LEU A 50 -12.48 -6.81 -4.88
C LEU A 50 -12.67 -6.67 -3.36
N GLU A 51 -12.86 -7.79 -2.67
CA GLU A 51 -12.88 -7.80 -1.19
C GLU A 51 -11.55 -7.34 -0.57
N THR A 52 -10.45 -7.51 -1.31
CA THR A 52 -9.11 -7.03 -0.99
C THR A 52 -8.92 -5.54 -1.22
N ASP A 53 -9.81 -4.88 -1.97
CA ASP A 53 -9.67 -3.47 -2.31
C ASP A 53 -10.12 -2.56 -1.16
N ILE A 54 -9.39 -1.47 -0.98
CA ILE A 54 -9.73 -0.37 -0.06
C ILE A 54 -9.62 0.94 -0.80
N VAL A 55 -10.75 1.67 -0.92
CA VAL A 55 -10.79 2.95 -1.63
C VAL A 55 -10.50 4.09 -0.66
N ILE A 56 -9.44 4.84 -0.93
CA ILE A 56 -9.11 6.10 -0.27
C ILE A 56 -9.53 7.24 -1.21
N ASN A 57 -10.78 7.67 -1.08
CA ASN A 57 -11.32 8.80 -1.82
C ASN A 57 -10.95 10.14 -1.16
N THR A 58 -11.25 11.27 -1.80
CA THR A 58 -10.91 12.61 -1.29
C THR A 58 -11.66 13.00 -0.01
N SER A 59 -12.77 12.34 0.30
CA SER A 59 -13.53 12.51 1.53
C SER A 59 -13.08 11.57 2.67
N HIS A 60 -12.15 10.66 2.40
CA HIS A 60 -11.65 9.71 3.39
C HIS A 60 -10.87 10.46 4.49
N PRO A 61 -11.08 10.17 5.78
CA PRO A 61 -10.41 10.87 6.88
C PRO A 61 -8.88 10.92 6.76
N ASP A 62 -8.28 9.81 6.29
CA ASP A 62 -6.83 9.72 6.09
C ASP A 62 -6.33 10.27 4.75
N PHE A 63 -7.19 10.73 3.83
CA PHE A 63 -6.73 11.27 2.54
C PHE A 63 -5.72 12.41 2.72
N PRO A 64 -5.94 13.41 3.61
CA PRO A 64 -5.00 14.50 3.84
C PRO A 64 -3.66 14.05 4.41
N THR A 65 -3.64 13.02 5.27
CA THR A 65 -2.41 12.54 5.93
C THR A 65 -1.67 11.48 5.11
N SER A 66 -2.33 10.85 4.14
CA SER A 66 -1.76 9.80 3.29
C SER A 66 -0.70 10.29 2.30
N GLY A 67 -0.68 11.59 1.99
CA GLY A 67 0.16 12.17 0.94
C GLY A 67 -0.26 11.78 -0.49
N LEU A 68 -1.45 11.19 -0.67
CA LEU A 68 -2.00 10.88 -1.98
C LEU A 68 -2.58 12.14 -2.62
N HIS A 69 -2.31 12.34 -3.91
CA HIS A 69 -2.75 13.54 -4.63
C HIS A 69 -4.14 13.39 -5.27
N LYS A 70 -4.65 12.16 -5.37
CA LYS A 70 -5.93 11.83 -6.02
C LYS A 70 -6.51 10.58 -5.39
N ALA A 71 -7.83 10.44 -5.51
CA ALA A 71 -8.53 9.23 -5.08
C ALA A 71 -7.83 7.98 -5.63
N SER A 72 -7.60 7.01 -4.74
CA SER A 72 -6.78 5.85 -5.03
C SER A 72 -7.34 4.61 -4.33
N THR A 73 -6.92 3.43 -4.81
CA THR A 73 -7.27 2.14 -4.25
C THR A 73 -6.02 1.44 -3.75
N ILE A 74 -6.06 0.94 -2.52
CA ILE A 74 -5.07 0.02 -1.96
C ILE A 74 -5.42 -1.38 -2.46
N ARG A 75 -4.48 -2.04 -3.13
CA ARG A 75 -4.60 -3.36 -3.74
C ARG A 75 -3.90 -4.39 -2.86
N LEU A 76 -4.64 -5.06 -1.97
CA LEU A 76 -4.04 -6.05 -1.05
C LEU A 76 -3.69 -7.38 -1.73
N ASP A 77 -4.13 -7.58 -2.96
CA ASP A 77 -3.74 -8.67 -3.86
C ASP A 77 -2.38 -8.41 -4.55
N HIS A 78 -1.85 -7.19 -4.48
CA HIS A 78 -0.57 -6.79 -5.08
C HIS A 78 0.44 -6.45 -3.99
N LEU A 79 1.09 -7.49 -3.46
CA LEU A 79 2.08 -7.37 -2.40
C LEU A 79 3.51 -7.47 -2.94
N ILE A 80 4.43 -6.71 -2.35
CA ILE A 80 5.87 -6.85 -2.59
C ILE A 80 6.64 -6.77 -1.28
N THR A 81 7.73 -7.53 -1.18
CA THR A 81 8.69 -7.40 -0.08
C THR A 81 10.03 -6.92 -0.64
N LEU A 82 10.57 -5.85 -0.06
CA LEU A 82 11.84 -5.25 -0.49
C LEU A 82 12.61 -4.69 0.72
N ARG A 83 13.89 -4.36 0.52
CA ARG A 83 14.69 -3.69 1.56
C ARG A 83 14.18 -2.28 1.76
N GLN A 84 14.08 -1.83 3.01
CA GLN A 84 13.69 -0.45 3.33
C GLN A 84 14.52 0.61 2.58
N SER A 85 15.81 0.32 2.30
CA SER A 85 16.68 1.22 1.54
C SER A 85 16.28 1.45 0.08
N LEU A 86 15.35 0.65 -0.47
CA LEU A 86 14.79 0.83 -1.81
C LEU A 86 13.55 1.74 -1.82
N VAL A 87 13.12 2.23 -0.65
CA VAL A 87 12.08 3.28 -0.56
C VAL A 87 12.63 4.59 -1.10
N LEU A 88 11.94 5.18 -2.07
CA LEU A 88 12.38 6.43 -2.71
C LEU A 88 12.09 7.64 -1.83
N ARG A 89 10.89 7.68 -1.23
CA ARG A 89 10.49 8.71 -0.25
C ARG A 89 9.25 8.28 0.54
N GLU A 90 9.08 8.89 1.71
CA GLU A 90 7.83 8.84 2.47
C GLU A 90 6.86 9.91 1.93
N LEU A 91 5.57 9.54 1.82
CA LEU A 91 4.51 10.43 1.35
C LEU A 91 3.59 10.87 2.50
N GLY A 92 3.32 9.96 3.43
CA GLY A 92 2.40 10.20 4.53
C GLY A 92 2.13 8.93 5.32
N GLU A 93 1.00 8.89 6.03
CA GLU A 93 0.62 7.75 6.86
C GLU A 93 -0.89 7.60 6.99
N PHE A 94 -1.32 6.37 7.21
CA PHE A 94 -2.69 6.02 7.55
C PHE A 94 -2.88 5.94 9.06
N SER A 95 -4.08 6.28 9.54
CA SER A 95 -4.47 6.15 10.93
C SER A 95 -4.50 4.69 11.38
N LEU A 96 -4.52 4.46 12.69
CA LEU A 96 -4.60 3.11 13.25
C LEU A 96 -5.89 2.38 12.82
N GLU A 97 -6.98 3.12 12.60
CA GLU A 97 -8.26 2.57 12.14
C GLU A 97 -8.12 1.98 10.73
N THR A 98 -7.60 2.76 9.77
CA THR A 98 -7.36 2.27 8.40
C THR A 98 -6.32 1.15 8.38
N GLN A 99 -5.29 1.23 9.22
CA GLN A 99 -4.30 0.14 9.36
C GLN A 99 -4.95 -1.16 9.86
N GLN A 100 -5.91 -1.08 10.78
CA GLN A 100 -6.65 -2.24 11.25
C GLN A 100 -7.55 -2.80 10.15
N GLN A 101 -8.25 -1.96 9.40
CA GLN A 101 -9.06 -2.36 8.25
C GLN A 101 -8.21 -3.08 7.17
N ILE A 102 -7.02 -2.55 6.87
CA ILE A 102 -6.05 -3.17 5.96
C ILE A 102 -5.67 -4.57 6.46
N LEU A 103 -5.34 -4.68 7.74
CA LEU A 103 -4.93 -5.96 8.34
C LEU A 103 -6.06 -6.99 8.29
N ASP A 104 -7.28 -6.59 8.66
CA ASP A 104 -8.43 -7.51 8.69
C ASP A 104 -8.76 -8.03 7.28
N LYS A 105 -8.79 -7.15 6.27
CA LYS A 105 -8.98 -7.55 4.88
C LYS A 105 -7.85 -8.46 4.37
N LEU A 106 -6.60 -8.15 4.71
CA LEU A 106 -5.45 -8.97 4.33
C LEU A 106 -5.51 -10.35 4.98
N LEU A 107 -5.88 -10.45 6.26
CA LEU A 107 -6.01 -11.73 6.95
C LEU A 107 -7.14 -12.57 6.38
N ASN A 108 -8.27 -11.95 6.03
CA ASN A 108 -9.37 -12.66 5.37
C ASN A 108 -8.95 -13.18 3.99
N PHE A 109 -8.26 -12.35 3.20
CA PHE A 109 -7.72 -12.76 1.90
C PHE A 109 -6.74 -13.95 2.00
N LEU A 110 -5.84 -13.94 2.98
CA LEU A 110 -4.85 -15.03 3.16
C LEU A 110 -5.44 -16.31 3.78
N ARG A 111 -6.67 -16.27 4.30
CA ARG A 111 -7.36 -17.42 4.89
C ARG A 111 -8.36 -18.08 3.94
N ALA A 112 -8.80 -17.36 2.92
CA ALA A 112 -9.69 -17.86 1.87
C ALA A 112 -8.98 -18.91 1.01
#